data_AF-K5VAH8-F1
#
_entry.id   AF-K5VAH8-F1
#
_cell.length_a   1.000
_cell.length_b   1.000
_cell.length_c   1.000
_cell.angle_alpha   90.00
_cell.angle_beta   90.00
_cell.angle_gamma   90.00
#
_symmetry.space_group_name_H-M   'P 1'
#
loop_
_entity.id
_entity.type
_entity.pdbx_description
1 polymer ?
#
loop_
_entity_poly.entity_id
_entity_poly.type
_entity_poly.pdbx_seq_one_letter_code
_entity_poly.pdbx_strand_id
1 'polypeptide(L)' 'AVITRWIAHYLAYRRLLEVRNDFQILLKEDENRSECLLITGKPEARAKAEQMIKLIETGYFWHSLAR' A
#
# COMPACT_ATOMS: atom_id res chain seq x y z
N ALA A 1 -25.49 7.96 11.99
CA ALA A 1 -25.18 7.51 10.61
C ALA A 1 -24.21 6.35 10.67
N VAL A 2 -24.73 5.12 10.76
CA VAL A 2 -23.92 3.90 10.93
C VAL A 2 -23.66 3.25 9.56
N ILE A 3 -24.68 3.22 8.68
CA ILE A 3 -24.63 2.60 7.35
C ILE A 3 -23.56 3.23 6.44
N THR A 4 -23.46 4.56 6.43
CA THR A 4 -22.45 5.28 5.63
C THR A 4 -21.02 4.92 6.06
N ARG A 5 -20.80 4.65 7.35
CA ARG A 5 -19.50 4.22 7.88
C ARG A 5 -19.15 2.82 7.40
N TRP A 6 -20.07 1.86 7.47
CA TRP A 6 -19.83 0.49 6.98
C TRP A 6 -19.57 0.44 5.47
N ILE A 7 -20.32 1.21 4.69
CA ILE A 7 -20.12 1.31 3.24
C ILE A 7 -18.76 1.95 2.92
N ALA A 8 -18.34 2.98 3.65
CA ALA A 8 -17.03 3.58 3.47
C ALA A 8 -15.89 2.57 3.76
N HIS A 9 -15.99 1.79 4.84
CA HIS A 9 -15.01 0.74 5.15
C HIS A 9 -14.96 -0.34 4.06
N TYR A 10 -16.12 -0.80 3.58
CA TYR A 10 -16.19 -1.80 2.52
C TYR A 10 -15.62 -1.29 1.19
N LEU A 11 -15.93 -0.06 0.79
CA LEU A 11 -15.40 0.54 -0.43
C LEU A 11 -13.89 0.78 -0.34
N ALA A 12 -13.39 1.22 0.80
CA ALA A 12 -11.96 1.39 1.03
C ALA A 12 -11.23 0.05 0.93
N TYR A 13 -11.77 -1.00 1.59
CA TYR A 13 -11.27 -2.37 1.52
C TYR A 13 -11.17 -2.87 0.07
N ARG A 14 -12.27 -2.76 -0.69
CA ARG A 14 -12.34 -3.24 -2.07
C ARG A 14 -11.36 -2.51 -2.97
N ARG A 15 -11.29 -1.18 -2.89
CA ARG A 15 -10.34 -0.37 -3.65
C ARG A 15 -8.89 -0.73 -3.31
N LEU A 16 -8.59 -1.02 -2.04
CA LEU A 16 -7.24 -1.41 -1.65
C LEU A 16 -6.81 -2.73 -2.30
N LEU A 17 -7.72 -3.70 -2.42
CA LEU A 17 -7.47 -4.95 -3.10
C LEU A 17 -7.31 -4.78 -4.62
N GLU A 18 -8.11 -3.93 -5.24
CA GLU A 18 -8.03 -3.63 -6.67
C GLU A 18 -6.65 -3.03 -7.04
N VAL A 19 -6.12 -2.12 -6.20
CA VAL A 19 -4.84 -1.43 -6.45
C VAL A 19 -3.61 -2.25 -6.00
N ARG A 20 -3.79 -3.40 -5.34
CA ARG A 20 -2.68 -4.23 -4.85
C ARG A 20 -1.67 -4.58 -5.96
N ASN A 21 -2.16 -5.02 -7.11
CA ASN A 21 -1.30 -5.39 -8.24
C ASN A 21 -0.53 -4.17 -8.76
N ASP A 22 -1.19 -3.01 -8.86
CA ASP A 22 -0.58 -1.78 -9.32
C ASP A 22 0.55 -1.33 -8.38
N PHE A 23 0.35 -1.44 -7.06
CA PHE A 23 1.41 -1.17 -6.08
C PHE A 23 2.59 -2.12 -6.23
N GLN A 24 2.36 -3.42 -6.46
CA GLN A 24 3.44 -4.39 -6.65
C GLN A 24 4.24 -4.13 -7.94
N ILE A 25 3.56 -3.74 -9.02
CA ILE A 25 4.21 -3.36 -10.28
C ILE A 25 5.06 -2.12 -10.04
N LEU A 26 4.48 -1.10 -9.42
CA LEU A 26 5.15 0.18 -9.17
C LEU A 26 6.38 0.02 -8.26
N LEU A 27 6.33 -0.85 -7.25
CA LEU A 27 7.48 -1.18 -6.42
C LEU A 27 8.59 -1.87 -7.21
N LYS A 28 8.26 -2.87 -8.03
CA LYS A 28 9.24 -3.56 -8.90
C LYS A 28 9.86 -2.62 -9.92
N GLU A 29 9.08 -1.69 -10.46
CA GLU A 29 9.59 -0.67 -11.39
C GLU A 29 10.53 0.30 -10.69
N ASP A 30 10.26 0.68 -9.44
CA ASP A 30 11.14 1.54 -8.65
C ASP A 30 12.42 0.83 -8.22
N GLU A 31 12.36 -0.45 -7.83
CA GLU A 31 13.55 -1.27 -7.52
C GLU A 31 14.48 -1.45 -8.72
N ASN A 32 13.92 -1.55 -9.93
CA ASN A 32 14.71 -1.69 -11.16
C ASN A 32 15.30 -0.36 -11.65
N ARG A 33 14.94 0.78 -11.06
CA ARG A 33 15.52 2.07 -11.39
C ARG A 33 16.83 2.28 -10.63
N SER A 34 17.78 2.96 -11.28
CA SER A 34 19.03 3.38 -10.64
C SER A 34 18.82 4.45 -9.56
N GLU A 35 17.70 5.17 -9.63
CA GLU A 35 17.27 6.17 -8.65
C GLU A 35 15.89 5.78 -8.08
N CYS A 36 15.83 5.59 -6.76
CA CYS A 36 14.58 5.30 -6.04
C CYS A 36 13.76 6.59 -5.90
N LEU A 37 12.58 6.63 -6.53
CA LEU A 37 11.71 7.80 -6.53
C LEU A 37 10.64 7.73 -5.43
N LEU A 38 10.37 6.52 -4.91
CA LEU A 38 9.38 6.33 -3.85
C LEU A 38 9.89 6.74 -2.47
N ILE A 39 11.17 6.54 -2.21
CA ILE A 39 11.81 6.89 -0.94
C ILE A 39 12.53 8.22 -1.10
N THR A 40 11.76 9.30 -1.20
CA THR A 40 12.29 10.66 -1.38
C THR A 40 11.99 11.58 -0.18
N GLY A 41 12.86 12.55 0.07
CA GLY A 41 12.64 13.62 1.05
C GLY A 41 13.22 13.36 2.45
N LYS A 42 12.53 13.89 3.47
CA LYS A 42 12.98 13.92 4.87
C LYS A 42 13.13 12.51 5.46
N PRO A 43 14.03 12.29 6.44
CA PRO A 43 14.26 10.98 7.04
C PRO A 43 12.99 10.34 7.64
N GLU A 44 12.08 11.14 8.19
CA GLU A 44 10.79 10.67 8.72
C GLU A 44 9.86 10.14 7.60
N ALA A 45 9.81 10.84 6.47
CA ALA A 45 9.01 10.44 5.31
C ALA A 45 9.56 9.14 4.71
N ARG A 46 10.89 9.01 4.65
CA ARG A 46 11.60 7.80 4.24
C ARG A 46 11.29 6.62 5.15
N ALA A 47 11.38 6.78 6.46
CA ALA A 47 11.06 5.71 7.41
C ALA A 47 9.60 5.24 7.27
N LYS A 48 8.66 6.18 7.05
CA LYS A 48 7.26 5.85 6.82
C LYS A 48 7.03 5.14 5.49
N ALA A 49 7.71 5.56 4.42
CA ALA A 49 7.66 4.89 3.13
C ALA A 49 8.18 3.45 3.23
N GLU A 50 9.33 3.23 3.88
CA GLU A 50 9.89 1.90 4.10
C GLU A 50 8.96 0.99 4.91
N GLN A 51 8.26 1.52 5.91
CA GLN A 51 7.23 0.76 6.66
C GLN A 51 6.04 0.38 5.77
N MET A 52 5.58 1.30 4.91
CA MET A 52 4.48 1.05 3.98
C MET A 52 4.86 0.01 2.92
N ILE A 53 6.07 0.07 2.38
CA ILE A 53 6.59 -0.91 1.41
C ILE A 53 6.60 -2.30 2.04
N LYS A 54 7.19 -2.45 3.23
CA LYS A 54 7.19 -3.73 3.97
C LYS A 54 5.79 -4.28 4.18
N LEU A 55 4.81 -3.43 4.48
CA LEU A 55 3.42 -3.83 4.69
C LEU A 55 2.76 -4.29 3.38
N ILE A 56 3.06 -3.64 2.24
CA ILE A 56 2.58 -4.02 0.91
C ILE A 56 3.22 -5.33 0.43
N GLU A 57 4.50 -5.57 0.72
CA GLU A 57 5.18 -6.82 0.38
C GLU A 57 4.73 -7.99 1.26
N THR A 58 4.36 -7.70 2.51
CA THR A 58 3.92 -8.72 3.46
C THR A 58 2.56 -9.30 3.04
N GLY A 59 2.56 -10.51 2.49
CA GLY A 59 1.35 -11.22 2.09
C GLY A 59 0.32 -11.41 3.20
N TYR A 60 0.74 -11.45 4.48
CA TYR A 60 -0.14 -11.58 5.64
C TYR A 60 -1.12 -10.40 5.77
N PHE A 61 -0.69 -9.16 5.49
CA PHE A 61 -1.56 -8.00 5.52
C PHE A 61 -2.72 -8.18 4.54
N TRP A 62 -2.42 -8.52 3.29
CA TRP A 62 -3.42 -8.77 2.26
C TRP A 62 -4.31 -9.98 2.55
N HIS A 63 -3.77 -11.04 3.15
CA HIS A 63 -4.56 -12.19 3.58
C HIS A 63 -5.52 -11.85 4.72
N SER A 64 -5.07 -11.05 5.69
CA SER A 64 -5.93 -10.57 6.78
C SER A 64 -7.02 -9.62 6.28
N LEU A 65 -6.71 -8.89 5.21
CA LEU A 65 -7.63 -7.99 4.56
C LEU A 65 -8.69 -8.77 3.76
N ALA A 66 -8.29 -9.82 3.03
CA ALA A 66 -9.15 -10.61 2.15
C ALA A 66 -10.17 -11.52 2.86
N ARG A 67 -10.11 -11.65 4.19
CA ARG A 67 -10.89 -12.57 5.01
C ARG A 67 -12.08 -11.89 5.69
#